data_AF-A0A5C1Q6K0-F1
#
_entry.id   AF-A0A5C1Q6K0-F1
#
_cell.length_a   1.000
_cell.length_b   1.000
_cell.length_c   1.000
_cell.angle_alpha   90.00
_cell.angle_beta   90.00
_cell.angle_gamma   90.00
#
_symmetry.space_group_name_H-M   'P 1'
#
loop_
_entity.id
_entity.type
_entity.pdbx_description
1 polymer ?
#
loop_
_entity_poly.entity_id
_entity_poly.type
_entity_poly.pdbx_seq_one_letter_code
_entity_poly.pdbx_strand_id
1 'polypeptide(L)'
;MPVPLSAFAVALEAASASVPSAGSADALLLQVLLAAAVRLSGLPALPVDAPAPVLVDLPVAELHRQACPERPRDCARLIAWHDAAGGRVLLSDQLDWRMRPVDRSFVLHELVHVLQARRPGSPRDDDCARALDDERLAYRVQNAWLDEQGRAERFGGMLHALRCAAAQVDADGRMRLRRGGGSDGDAEALIGDLMRRRSLTPPETAPPPPGTAP
;
A
#
# COMPACT_ATOMS: atom_id res chain seq x y z
N MET A 1 36.72 62.26 -33.87
CA MET A 1 37.52 61.06 -33.58
C MET A 1 37.34 60.72 -32.11
N PRO A 2 36.46 59.74 -31.80
CA PRO A 2 36.84 58.76 -30.79
C PRO A 2 36.47 57.31 -31.19
N VAL A 3 37.13 56.40 -30.48
CA VAL A 3 37.35 54.95 -30.64
C VAL A 3 36.06 54.12 -30.52
N PRO A 4 35.88 53.01 -31.25
CA PRO A 4 34.83 52.05 -30.96
C PRO A 4 35.28 51.12 -29.82
N LEU A 5 34.54 51.11 -28.71
CA LEU A 5 34.70 50.12 -27.66
C LEU A 5 33.94 48.85 -28.05
N SER A 6 34.71 47.79 -28.25
CA SER A 6 34.25 46.43 -28.46
C SER A 6 33.71 45.81 -27.17
N ALA A 7 32.78 44.87 -27.35
CA ALA A 7 32.52 43.70 -26.53
C ALA A 7 32.19 43.89 -25.05
N PHE A 8 30.93 43.61 -24.69
CA PHE A 8 30.64 42.64 -23.64
C PHE A 8 29.28 42.00 -23.93
N ALA A 9 29.34 40.75 -24.43
CA ALA A 9 28.21 39.84 -24.37
C ALA A 9 28.04 39.42 -22.91
N VAL A 10 26.84 39.61 -22.36
CA VAL A 10 26.38 38.84 -21.20
C VAL A 10 25.07 38.20 -21.63
N ALA A 11 25.19 36.94 -22.02
CA ALA A 11 24.06 36.03 -22.13
C ALA A 11 23.41 35.95 -20.74
N LEU A 12 22.19 36.47 -20.62
CA LEU A 12 21.32 36.12 -19.51
C LEU A 12 20.73 34.75 -19.83
N GLU A 13 21.54 33.70 -19.71
CA GLU A 13 21.02 32.34 -19.64
C GLU A 13 20.15 32.28 -18.39
N ALA A 14 18.85 32.17 -18.62
CA ALA A 14 17.89 31.83 -17.60
C ALA A 14 18.35 30.52 -16.96
N ALA A 15 18.86 30.62 -15.74
CA ALA A 15 18.98 29.50 -14.83
C ALA A 15 17.55 28.95 -14.63
N SER A 16 17.16 28.01 -15.47
CA SER A 16 16.05 27.10 -15.18
C SER A 16 16.56 26.12 -14.12
N ALA A 17 16.84 26.65 -12.93
CA ALA A 17 16.84 25.84 -11.74
C ALA A 17 15.43 25.24 -11.66
N SER A 18 15.36 23.94 -11.91
CA SER A 18 14.12 23.18 -11.77
C SER A 18 13.69 23.31 -10.32
N VAL A 19 12.78 24.24 -10.06
CA VAL A 19 12.15 24.39 -8.76
C VAL A 19 11.45 23.06 -8.45
N PRO A 20 11.70 22.40 -7.32
CA PRO A 20 10.97 21.20 -6.94
C PRO A 20 9.50 21.60 -6.77
N SER A 21 8.63 21.16 -7.67
CA SER A 21 7.21 21.43 -7.56
C SER A 21 6.66 20.67 -6.36
N ALA A 22 6.20 21.42 -5.37
CA ALA A 22 5.19 20.93 -4.45
C ALA A 22 3.95 20.53 -5.29
N GLY A 23 3.77 19.23 -5.49
CA GLY A 23 2.51 18.59 -5.90
C GLY A 23 2.41 18.22 -7.39
N SER A 24 2.93 17.07 -7.79
CA SER A 24 2.48 16.40 -9.02
C SER A 24 1.00 16.01 -8.90
N ALA A 25 0.28 15.84 -10.02
CA ALA A 25 -1.10 15.37 -10.02
C ALA A 25 -1.28 14.06 -9.22
N ASP A 26 -0.27 13.19 -9.26
CA ASP A 26 -0.20 11.96 -8.48
C ASP A 26 -0.16 12.22 -6.97
N ALA A 27 0.60 13.23 -6.52
CA ALA A 27 0.67 13.60 -5.11
C ALA A 27 -0.67 14.13 -4.59
N LEU A 28 -1.42 14.87 -5.41
CA LEU A 28 -2.76 15.32 -5.07
C LEU A 28 -3.74 14.15 -5.02
N LEU A 29 -3.68 13.24 -6.01
CA LEU A 29 -4.52 12.05 -6.04
C LEU A 29 -4.25 11.15 -4.83
N LEU A 30 -2.99 10.94 -4.47
CA LEU A 30 -2.59 10.20 -3.28
C LEU A 30 -3.17 10.84 -2.00
N GLN A 31 -3.11 12.17 -1.86
CA GLN A 31 -3.72 12.85 -0.72
C GLN A 31 -5.23 12.65 -0.65
N VAL A 32 -5.94 12.72 -1.79
CA VAL A 32 -7.38 12.45 -1.86
C VAL A 32 -7.69 11.02 -1.45
N LEU A 33 -6.92 10.04 -1.94
CA LEU A 33 -7.10 8.64 -1.59
C LEU A 33 -6.79 8.37 -0.11
N LEU A 34 -5.74 8.98 0.44
CA LEU A 34 -5.42 8.85 1.87
C LEU A 34 -6.50 9.46 2.76
N ALA A 35 -7.02 10.63 2.38
CA ALA A 35 -8.14 11.26 3.09
C ALA A 35 -9.41 10.39 3.03
N ALA A 36 -9.69 9.78 1.88
CA ALA A 36 -10.79 8.81 1.75
C ALA A 36 -10.55 7.57 2.61
N ALA A 37 -9.32 7.03 2.65
CA ALA A 37 -8.97 5.88 3.47
C ALA A 37 -9.22 6.16 4.95
N VAL A 38 -8.78 7.31 5.46
CA VAL A 38 -9.03 7.75 6.84
C VAL A 38 -10.54 7.86 7.12
N ARG A 39 -11.26 8.60 6.28
CA ARG A 39 -12.70 8.86 6.46
C ARG A 39 -13.54 7.59 6.44
N LEU A 40 -13.28 6.69 5.50
CA LEU A 40 -14.07 5.47 5.30
C LEU A 40 -13.70 4.34 6.25
N SER A 41 -12.43 4.28 6.69
CA SER A 41 -11.97 3.24 7.63
C SER A 41 -12.22 3.60 9.10
N GLY A 42 -12.31 4.91 9.41
CA GLY A 42 -12.32 5.40 10.79
C GLY A 42 -10.95 5.30 11.48
N LEU A 43 -9.89 5.03 10.72
CA LEU A 43 -8.53 4.93 11.25
C LEU A 43 -7.92 6.30 11.55
N PRO A 44 -7.00 6.40 12.51
CA PRO A 44 -6.22 7.62 12.70
C PRO A 44 -5.49 8.00 11.41
N ALA A 45 -5.49 9.30 11.10
CA ALA A 45 -4.65 9.83 10.03
C ALA A 45 -3.17 9.63 10.35
N LEU A 46 -2.33 9.66 9.31
CA LEU A 46 -0.88 9.67 9.50
C LEU A 46 -0.48 10.93 10.29
N PRO A 47 0.50 10.82 11.21
CA PRO A 47 1.11 11.99 11.84
C PRO A 47 1.60 13.00 10.80
N VAL A 48 1.55 14.29 11.12
CA VAL A 48 1.90 15.37 10.17
C VAL A 48 3.38 15.29 9.74
N ASP A 49 4.23 14.78 10.63
CA ASP A 49 5.66 14.55 10.43
C ASP A 49 5.98 13.18 9.83
N ALA A 50 4.98 12.32 9.63
CA ALA A 50 5.18 11.05 8.95
C ALA A 50 5.43 11.26 7.46
N PRO A 51 6.40 10.54 6.86
CA PRO A 51 6.54 10.53 5.41
C PRO A 51 5.28 9.98 4.76
N ALA A 52 4.86 10.61 3.66
CA ALA A 52 3.76 10.14 2.84
C ALA A 52 4.11 8.75 2.25
N PRO A 53 3.12 7.87 2.03
CA PRO A 53 3.36 6.57 1.42
C PRO A 53 3.91 6.73 0.00
N VAL A 54 4.96 5.98 -0.33
CA VAL A 54 5.55 6.01 -1.67
C VAL A 54 4.87 4.94 -2.52
N LEU A 55 4.26 5.36 -3.63
CA LEU A 55 3.70 4.46 -4.65
C LEU A 55 4.78 4.10 -5.66
N VAL A 56 4.93 2.81 -5.98
CA VAL A 56 5.92 2.30 -6.94
C VAL A 56 5.22 1.45 -7.98
N ASP A 57 5.12 1.95 -9.21
CA ASP A 57 4.63 1.21 -10.36
C ASP A 57 5.72 0.21 -10.82
N LEU A 58 5.39 -1.08 -10.93
CA LEU A 58 6.31 -2.17 -11.27
C LEU A 58 5.68 -3.14 -12.28
N PRO A 59 6.48 -3.81 -13.12
CA PRO A 59 6.00 -4.95 -13.91
C PRO A 59 5.33 -6.00 -13.01
N VAL A 60 4.18 -6.54 -13.43
CA VAL A 60 3.42 -7.52 -12.63
C VAL A 60 4.27 -8.70 -12.13
N ALA A 61 5.21 -9.19 -12.96
CA ALA A 61 6.10 -10.28 -12.56
C ALA A 61 7.06 -9.87 -11.43
N GLU A 62 7.48 -8.60 -11.38
CA GLU A 62 8.31 -8.08 -10.30
C GLU A 62 7.51 -7.91 -9.02
N LEU A 63 6.27 -7.43 -9.12
CA LEU A 63 5.34 -7.39 -7.98
C LEU A 63 5.20 -8.78 -7.34
N HIS A 64 4.98 -9.82 -8.15
CA HIS A 64 4.83 -11.19 -7.63
C HIS A 64 6.11 -11.73 -6.99
N ARG A 65 7.29 -11.39 -7.55
CA ARG A 65 8.58 -11.75 -6.94
C ARG A 65 8.80 -11.07 -5.60
N GLN A 66 8.44 -9.80 -5.47
CA GLN A 66 8.66 -9.05 -4.22
C GLN A 66 7.64 -9.42 -3.15
N ALA A 67 6.36 -9.60 -3.52
CA ALA A 67 5.33 -9.97 -2.56
C ALA A 67 5.47 -11.44 -2.10
N CYS A 68 5.90 -12.33 -3.00
CA CYS A 68 5.88 -13.78 -2.77
C CYS A 68 7.17 -14.45 -3.29
N PRO A 69 8.34 -14.14 -2.69
CA PRO A 69 9.64 -14.51 -3.23
C PRO A 69 9.86 -16.02 -3.35
N GLU A 70 9.31 -16.82 -2.44
CA GLU A 70 9.47 -18.28 -2.43
C GLU A 70 8.53 -18.96 -3.43
N ARG A 71 7.34 -18.39 -3.66
CA ARG A 71 6.31 -18.96 -4.53
C ARG A 71 5.56 -17.88 -5.34
N PRO A 72 6.21 -17.21 -6.31
CA PRO A 72 5.61 -16.10 -7.05
C PRO A 72 4.31 -16.47 -7.78
N ARG A 73 4.20 -17.74 -8.21
CA ARG A 73 3.00 -18.25 -8.90
C ARG A 73 1.74 -18.22 -8.04
N ASP A 74 1.88 -18.35 -6.72
CA ASP A 74 0.72 -18.31 -5.83
C ASP A 74 0.09 -16.91 -5.84
N CYS A 75 0.87 -15.88 -6.14
CA CYS A 75 0.44 -14.48 -6.14
C CYS A 75 0.04 -13.97 -7.52
N ALA A 76 -0.26 -14.87 -8.47
CA ALA A 76 -0.62 -14.53 -9.85
C ALA A 76 -1.78 -13.54 -9.99
N ARG A 77 -2.63 -13.42 -8.97
CA ARG A 77 -3.79 -12.50 -8.94
C ARG A 77 -3.55 -11.21 -8.16
N LEU A 78 -2.37 -11.05 -7.56
CA LEU A 78 -1.98 -9.85 -6.83
C LEU A 78 -1.64 -8.75 -7.82
N ILE A 79 -2.25 -7.57 -7.63
CA ILE A 79 -2.08 -6.40 -8.51
C ILE A 79 -1.61 -5.15 -7.75
N ALA A 80 -1.65 -5.19 -6.42
CA ALA A 80 -1.14 -4.16 -5.53
C ALA A 80 -0.69 -4.81 -4.21
N TRP A 81 0.28 -4.22 -3.53
CA TRP A 81 0.82 -4.73 -2.26
C TRP A 81 1.45 -3.63 -1.41
N HIS A 82 1.01 -3.51 -0.16
CA HIS A 82 1.69 -2.74 0.86
C HIS A 82 2.90 -3.50 1.42
N ASP A 83 4.10 -3.08 1.00
CA ASP A 83 5.39 -3.49 1.57
C ASP A 83 5.66 -2.69 2.84
N ALA A 84 5.28 -3.26 3.98
CA ALA A 84 5.46 -2.63 5.28
C ALA A 84 6.95 -2.45 5.65
N ALA A 85 7.85 -3.35 5.23
CA ALA A 85 9.29 -3.22 5.49
C ALA A 85 9.87 -2.02 4.76
N GLY A 86 9.56 -1.91 3.47
CA GLY A 86 10.05 -0.81 2.66
C GLY A 86 9.29 0.50 2.83
N GLY A 87 8.18 0.51 3.58
CA GLY A 87 7.30 1.68 3.72
C GLY A 87 6.68 2.12 2.38
N ARG A 88 6.39 1.17 1.49
CA ARG A 88 5.99 1.40 0.09
C ARG A 88 4.70 0.69 -0.25
N VAL A 89 4.00 1.20 -1.26
CA VAL A 89 2.90 0.51 -1.92
C VAL A 89 3.35 0.18 -3.33
N LEU A 90 3.47 -1.10 -3.62
CA LEU A 90 3.85 -1.65 -4.91
C LEU A 90 2.59 -1.83 -5.75
N LEU A 91 2.60 -1.33 -6.98
CA LEU A 91 1.47 -1.36 -7.90
C LEU A 91 1.89 -2.07 -9.18
N SER A 92 1.04 -2.97 -9.69
CA SER A 92 1.25 -3.54 -11.02
C SER A 92 1.06 -2.47 -12.09
N ASP A 93 1.95 -2.48 -13.08
CA ASP A 93 1.86 -1.74 -14.34
C ASP A 93 0.59 -2.01 -15.17
N GLN A 94 -0.21 -3.00 -14.79
CA GLN A 94 -1.53 -3.28 -15.35
C GLN A 94 -2.63 -2.39 -14.78
N LEU A 95 -2.36 -1.63 -13.70
CA LEU A 95 -3.30 -0.69 -13.11
C LEU A 95 -3.15 0.70 -13.72
N ASP A 96 -4.25 1.22 -14.27
CA ASP A 96 -4.35 2.64 -14.59
C ASP A 96 -5.08 3.37 -13.45
N TRP A 97 -4.45 3.39 -12.28
CA TRP A 97 -4.98 4.08 -11.11
C TRP A 97 -5.01 5.61 -11.30
N ARG A 98 -4.34 6.15 -12.32
CA ARG A 98 -4.40 7.58 -12.62
C ARG A 98 -5.68 7.96 -13.34
N MET A 99 -6.29 7.06 -14.11
CA MET A 99 -7.50 7.37 -14.89
C MET A 99 -8.73 6.58 -14.44
N ARG A 100 -8.58 5.35 -13.98
CA ARG A 100 -9.70 4.42 -13.76
C ARG A 100 -10.10 4.33 -12.30
N PRO A 101 -11.37 4.61 -11.95
CA PRO A 101 -11.83 4.50 -10.57
C PRO A 101 -11.63 3.10 -9.97
N VAL A 102 -11.96 2.04 -10.72
CA VAL A 102 -11.78 0.67 -10.22
C VAL A 102 -10.33 0.40 -9.83
N ASP A 103 -9.37 0.86 -10.64
CA ASP A 103 -7.96 0.63 -10.41
C ASP A 103 -7.45 1.45 -9.20
N ARG A 104 -7.94 2.69 -9.03
CA ARG A 104 -7.73 3.50 -7.81
C ARG A 104 -8.22 2.81 -6.54
N SER A 105 -9.29 2.03 -6.63
CA SER A 105 -9.84 1.34 -5.46
C SER A 105 -8.83 0.34 -4.85
N PHE A 106 -7.94 -0.23 -5.66
CA PHE A 106 -6.86 -1.09 -5.16
C PHE A 106 -5.74 -0.30 -4.49
N VAL A 107 -5.41 0.90 -4.98
CA VAL A 107 -4.50 1.80 -4.27
C VAL A 107 -5.09 2.20 -2.92
N LEU A 108 -6.38 2.56 -2.89
CA LEU A 108 -7.09 2.88 -1.65
C LEU A 108 -7.04 1.72 -0.65
N HIS A 109 -7.24 0.48 -1.13
CA HIS A 109 -7.14 -0.72 -0.32
C HIS A 109 -5.77 -0.83 0.37
N GLU A 110 -4.67 -0.69 -0.37
CA GLU A 110 -3.33 -0.74 0.22
C GLU A 110 -3.05 0.46 1.16
N LEU A 111 -3.63 1.63 0.92
CA LEU A 111 -3.53 2.76 1.85
C LEU A 111 -4.24 2.48 3.18
N VAL A 112 -5.29 1.66 3.22
CA VAL A 112 -5.87 1.20 4.50
C VAL A 112 -4.85 0.33 5.26
N HIS A 113 -4.10 -0.51 4.56
CA HIS A 113 -3.03 -1.29 5.18
C HIS A 113 -1.88 -0.42 5.72
N VAL A 114 -1.54 0.68 5.03
CA VAL A 114 -0.61 1.68 5.56
C VAL A 114 -1.10 2.23 6.90
N LEU A 115 -2.39 2.58 7.01
CA LEU A 115 -2.97 3.10 8.26
C LEU A 115 -3.01 2.02 9.36
N GLN A 116 -3.33 0.77 9.00
CA GLN A 116 -3.36 -0.37 9.94
C GLN A 116 -1.98 -0.69 10.53
N ALA A 117 -0.92 -0.63 9.71
CA ALA A 117 0.45 -0.90 10.13
C ALA A 117 0.94 0.04 11.23
N ARG A 118 0.33 1.23 11.37
CA ARG A 118 0.69 2.24 12.37
C ARG A 118 -0.14 2.21 13.65
N ARG A 119 -1.11 1.30 13.79
CA ARG A 119 -1.87 1.16 15.04
C ARG A 119 -0.93 0.73 16.18
N PRO A 120 -0.81 1.51 17.28
CA PRO A 120 -0.01 1.12 18.44
C PRO A 120 -0.54 -0.17 19.06
N GLY A 121 0.35 -1.02 19.58
CA GLY A 121 -0.02 -2.14 20.45
C GLY A 121 -0.57 -3.39 19.75
N SER A 122 -0.11 -3.72 18.55
CA SER A 122 -0.44 -5.01 17.93
C SER A 122 0.13 -6.19 18.74
N PRO A 123 -0.65 -7.22 19.09
CA PRO A 123 -0.09 -8.52 19.39
C PRO A 123 0.74 -9.00 18.19
N ARG A 124 1.91 -9.57 18.50
CA ARG A 124 2.88 -10.19 17.60
C ARG A 124 2.22 -11.19 16.64
N ASP A 125 2.75 -11.25 15.41
CA ASP A 125 3.01 -12.38 14.48
C ASP A 125 2.00 -13.56 14.30
N ASP A 126 0.98 -13.73 15.15
CA ASP A 126 0.10 -14.92 15.19
C ASP A 126 -1.41 -14.59 15.29
N ASP A 127 -1.83 -13.32 15.21
CA ASP A 127 -3.25 -12.95 15.31
C ASP A 127 -3.97 -13.00 13.94
N CYS A 128 -4.23 -14.22 13.47
CA CYS A 128 -5.04 -14.45 12.26
C CYS A 128 -6.37 -13.70 12.27
N ALA A 129 -7.02 -13.61 13.44
CA ALA A 129 -8.32 -12.94 13.53
C ALA A 129 -8.17 -11.46 13.22
N ARG A 130 -7.14 -10.81 13.77
CA ARG A 130 -6.80 -9.43 13.45
C ARG A 130 -6.43 -9.24 11.99
N ALA A 131 -5.57 -10.09 11.43
CA ALA A 131 -5.18 -9.97 10.01
C ALA A 131 -6.40 -10.11 9.08
N LEU A 132 -7.31 -11.03 9.40
CA LEU A 132 -8.55 -11.24 8.68
C LEU A 132 -9.52 -10.06 8.83
N ASP A 133 -9.61 -9.46 10.02
CA ASP A 133 -10.44 -8.29 10.26
C ASP A 133 -9.90 -7.02 9.61
N ASP A 134 -8.57 -6.88 9.55
CA ASP A 134 -7.89 -5.81 8.85
C ASP A 134 -8.13 -5.91 7.33
N GLU A 135 -8.02 -7.10 6.76
CA GLU A 135 -8.36 -7.32 5.35
C GLU A 135 -9.84 -7.07 5.05
N ARG A 136 -10.74 -7.55 5.92
CA ARG A 136 -12.17 -7.24 5.78
C ARG A 136 -12.42 -5.74 5.85
N LEU A 137 -11.70 -5.00 6.69
CA LEU A 137 -11.82 -3.54 6.74
C LEU A 137 -11.35 -2.90 5.42
N ALA A 138 -10.20 -3.32 4.89
CA ALA A 138 -9.67 -2.80 3.63
C ALA A 138 -10.66 -3.02 2.47
N TYR A 139 -11.26 -4.22 2.34
CA TYR A 139 -12.30 -4.47 1.34
C TYR A 139 -13.61 -3.73 1.60
N ARG A 140 -14.02 -3.53 2.87
CA ARG A 140 -15.19 -2.69 3.16
C ARG A 140 -14.98 -1.25 2.69
N VAL A 141 -13.81 -0.69 2.96
CA VAL A 141 -13.44 0.66 2.51
C VAL A 141 -13.37 0.75 0.99
N GLN A 142 -12.73 -0.23 0.35
CA GLN A 142 -12.65 -0.32 -1.12
C GLN A 142 -14.05 -0.30 -1.76
N ASN A 143 -14.95 -1.15 -1.27
CA ASN A 143 -16.31 -1.24 -1.81
C ASN A 143 -17.15 0.02 -1.50
N ALA A 144 -17.02 0.61 -0.31
CA ALA A 144 -17.70 1.86 0.03
C ALA A 144 -17.24 3.03 -0.83
N TRP A 145 -15.95 3.10 -1.17
CA TRP A 145 -15.44 4.12 -2.08
C TRP A 145 -15.95 3.89 -3.50
N LEU A 146 -16.01 2.64 -3.98
CA LEU A 146 -16.60 2.30 -5.27
C LEU A 146 -18.07 2.76 -5.34
N ASP A 147 -18.83 2.62 -4.25
CA ASP A 147 -20.18 3.15 -4.16
C ASP A 147 -20.24 4.67 -4.32
N GLU A 148 -19.35 5.41 -3.65
CA GLU A 148 -19.23 6.87 -3.81
C GLU A 148 -18.86 7.28 -5.24
N GLN A 149 -18.17 6.40 -5.98
CA GLN A 149 -17.82 6.60 -7.39
C GLN A 149 -18.91 6.12 -8.36
N GLY A 150 -20.06 5.65 -7.88
CA GLY A 150 -21.15 5.12 -8.71
C GLY A 150 -20.79 3.80 -9.40
N ARG A 151 -19.93 2.99 -8.79
CA ARG A 151 -19.41 1.73 -9.33
C ARG A 151 -20.10 0.52 -8.71
N ALA A 152 -20.45 -0.46 -9.56
CA ALA A 152 -21.15 -1.67 -9.14
C ALA A 152 -20.20 -2.83 -8.78
N GLU A 153 -18.92 -2.71 -9.11
CA GLU A 153 -17.89 -3.70 -8.82
C GLU A 153 -17.75 -3.96 -7.31
N ARG A 154 -17.52 -5.23 -6.95
CA ARG A 154 -17.32 -5.66 -5.55
C ARG A 154 -16.16 -6.62 -5.44
N PHE A 155 -15.31 -6.37 -4.44
CA PHE A 155 -14.12 -7.17 -4.15
C PHE A 155 -14.17 -7.75 -2.73
N GLY A 156 -13.39 -8.80 -2.47
CA GLY A 156 -13.28 -9.40 -1.14
C GLY A 156 -14.39 -10.37 -0.73
N GLY A 157 -15.30 -10.74 -1.64
CA GLY A 157 -16.45 -11.62 -1.32
C GLY A 157 -16.08 -12.95 -0.66
N MET A 158 -14.90 -13.50 -0.97
CA MET A 158 -14.40 -14.72 -0.36
C MET A 158 -14.14 -14.59 1.15
N LEU A 159 -13.70 -13.41 1.63
CA LEU A 159 -13.33 -13.20 3.04
C LEU A 159 -14.50 -13.35 4.02
N HIS A 160 -15.74 -13.21 3.53
CA HIS A 160 -16.92 -13.43 4.36
C HIS A 160 -17.06 -14.90 4.78
N ALA A 161 -16.59 -15.82 3.95
CA ALA A 161 -16.63 -17.25 4.23
C ALA A 161 -15.40 -17.76 5.00
N LEU A 162 -14.31 -16.98 5.02
CA LEU A 162 -13.06 -17.37 5.68
C LEU A 162 -13.11 -17.16 7.20
N ARG A 163 -12.50 -18.08 7.92
CA ARG A 163 -12.30 -18.07 9.37
C ARG A 163 -10.90 -18.58 9.66
N CYS A 164 -10.36 -18.24 10.82
CA CYS A 164 -9.09 -18.79 11.28
C CYS A 164 -9.27 -20.26 11.68
N ALA A 165 -8.33 -21.12 11.27
CA ALA A 165 -8.32 -22.52 11.69
C ALA A 165 -7.99 -22.63 13.19
N ALA A 166 -8.51 -23.65 13.88
CA ALA A 166 -8.20 -23.88 15.29
C ALA A 166 -6.69 -24.08 15.55
N ALA A 167 -5.97 -24.71 14.61
CA ALA A 167 -4.51 -24.71 14.56
C ALA A 167 -4.05 -23.59 13.62
N GLN A 168 -3.57 -22.47 14.19
CA GLN A 168 -3.32 -21.22 13.46
C GLN A 168 -2.12 -21.29 12.52
N VAL A 169 -1.11 -22.09 12.89
CA VAL A 169 0.17 -22.16 12.19
C VAL A 169 0.38 -23.60 11.75
N ASP A 170 0.69 -23.83 10.46
CA ASP A 170 1.09 -25.15 9.98
C ASP A 170 2.57 -25.46 10.31
N ALA A 171 3.04 -26.65 9.95
CA ALA A 171 4.43 -27.06 10.20
C ALA A 171 5.46 -26.18 9.47
N ASP A 172 5.05 -25.46 8.42
CA ASP A 172 5.88 -24.54 7.64
C ASP A 172 5.77 -23.09 8.17
N GLY A 173 5.08 -22.87 9.29
CA GLY A 173 4.89 -21.54 9.81
C GLY A 173 3.84 -20.73 9.03
N ARG A 174 2.90 -21.30 8.28
CA ARG A 174 1.89 -20.54 7.53
C ARG A 174 0.61 -20.37 8.34
N MET A 175 -0.02 -19.19 8.20
CA MET A 175 -1.33 -18.93 8.79
C MET A 175 -2.41 -19.75 8.07
N ARG A 176 -3.20 -20.50 8.83
CA ARG A 176 -4.23 -21.39 8.27
C ARG A 176 -5.61 -20.75 8.32
N LEU A 177 -6.17 -20.46 7.15
CA LEU A 177 -7.57 -20.10 6.98
C LEU A 177 -8.42 -21.35 6.69
N ARG A 178 -9.72 -21.25 6.96
CA ARG A 178 -10.74 -22.25 6.59
C ARG A 178 -11.99 -21.55 6.11
N ARG A 179 -12.62 -22.06 5.05
CA ARG A 179 -14.01 -21.74 4.72
C ARG A 179 -14.98 -22.34 5.73
N GLY A 180 -16.01 -21.59 6.11
CA GLY A 180 -17.21 -22.16 6.70
C GLY A 180 -17.92 -23.06 5.67
N GLY A 181 -17.75 -24.39 5.77
CA GLY A 181 -18.50 -25.36 4.98
C GLY A 181 -17.72 -26.38 4.13
N GLY A 182 -16.39 -26.39 4.12
CA GLY A 182 -15.59 -27.39 3.36
C GLY A 182 -14.50 -26.76 2.49
N SER A 183 -13.44 -27.55 2.23
CA SER A 183 -12.09 -27.10 1.81
C SER A 183 -11.93 -26.69 0.35
N ASP A 184 -11.25 -25.56 0.11
CA ASP A 184 -10.46 -25.29 -1.10
C ASP A 184 -9.13 -24.64 -0.69
N GLY A 185 -7.99 -25.25 -1.00
CA GLY A 185 -6.70 -24.97 -0.34
C GLY A 185 -5.88 -23.79 -0.88
N ASP A 186 -5.95 -23.47 -2.18
CA ASP A 186 -4.92 -22.63 -2.80
C ASP A 186 -5.17 -21.11 -2.62
N ALA A 187 -6.41 -20.66 -2.81
CA ALA A 187 -6.75 -19.24 -2.58
C ALA A 187 -6.71 -18.87 -1.08
N GLU A 188 -7.02 -19.83 -0.21
CA GLU A 188 -6.93 -19.68 1.24
C GLU A 188 -5.47 -19.58 1.70
N ALA A 189 -4.59 -20.42 1.13
CA ALA A 189 -3.16 -20.39 1.42
C ALA A 189 -2.53 -19.08 0.97
N LEU A 190 -2.88 -18.56 -0.21
CA LEU A 190 -2.41 -17.27 -0.69
C LEU A 190 -2.81 -16.13 0.26
N ILE A 191 -4.10 -16.03 0.60
CA ILE A 191 -4.60 -14.97 1.48
C ILE A 191 -3.95 -15.08 2.86
N GLY A 192 -3.80 -16.30 3.40
CA GLY A 192 -3.12 -16.54 4.68
C GLY A 192 -1.64 -16.15 4.66
N ASP A 193 -0.91 -16.45 3.57
CA ASP A 193 0.51 -16.10 3.43
C ASP A 193 0.71 -14.58 3.33
N LEU A 194 -0.12 -13.89 2.53
CA LEU A 194 -0.10 -12.43 2.42
C LEU A 194 -0.42 -11.77 3.77
N MET A 195 -1.47 -12.23 4.46
CA MET A 195 -1.83 -11.75 5.79
C MET A 195 -0.70 -11.91 6.80
N ARG A 196 -0.04 -13.08 6.80
CA ARG A 196 1.12 -13.35 7.66
C ARG A 196 2.28 -12.40 7.35
N ARG A 197 2.69 -12.27 6.09
CA ARG A 197 3.84 -11.43 5.71
C ARG A 197 3.65 -9.97 6.11
N ARG A 198 2.43 -9.45 5.92
CA ARG A 198 2.08 -8.09 6.35
C ARG A 198 2.12 -7.93 7.88
N SER A 199 1.86 -8.99 8.63
CA SER A 199 1.91 -9.00 10.10
C SER A 199 3.33 -9.15 10.66
N LEU A 200 4.17 -9.97 10.01
CA LEU A 200 5.57 -10.24 10.41
C LEU A 200 6.52 -9.07 10.16
N THR A 201 6.10 -8.10 9.37
CA THR A 201 6.95 -7.03 8.88
C THR A 201 6.47 -5.71 9.48
N PRO A 202 6.88 -5.36 10.72
CA PRO A 202 6.53 -4.08 11.29
C PRO A 202 7.11 -2.95 10.43
N PRO A 203 6.43 -1.78 10.34
CA PRO A 203 7.04 -0.62 9.71
C PRO A 203 8.34 -0.31 10.45
N GLU A 204 9.43 -0.15 9.70
CA GLU A 204 10.71 0.24 10.29
C GLU A 204 10.46 1.50 11.12
N THR A 205 10.67 1.43 12.43
CA THR A 205 10.61 2.61 13.28
C THR A 205 11.66 3.55 12.73
N ALA A 206 11.24 4.72 12.22
CA ALA A 206 12.17 5.76 11.83
C ALA A 206 13.25 5.89 12.91
N PRO A 207 14.54 5.95 12.55
CA PRO A 207 15.61 6.07 13.54
C PRO A 207 15.32 7.29 14.44
N PRO A 208 15.54 7.18 15.76
CA PRO A 208 15.35 8.32 16.65
C PRO A 208 16.20 9.50 16.12
N PRO A 209 15.71 10.74 16.25
CA PRO A 209 16.45 11.91 15.78
C PRO A 209 17.85 11.90 16.43
N PRO A 210 18.92 12.16 15.67
CA PRO A 210 20.26 12.21 16.23
C PRO A 210 20.31 13.33 17.27
N GLY A 211 20.35 12.99 18.55
CA GLY A 211 20.50 13.99 19.61
C GLY A 211 19.81 13.75 20.94
N THR A 212 19.16 12.61 21.19
CA THR A 212 18.66 12.30 22.55
C THR A 212 19.23 10.98 23.05
N ALA A 213 20.47 11.04 23.53
CA ALA A 213 20.96 10.15 24.56
C ALA A 213 20.71 10.82 25.94
N PRO A 214 20.49 10.02 27.01
CA PRO A 214 20.13 10.52 28.34
C PRO A 214 21.20 11.36 29.02
#